data_AF-M0HS45-F1
#
_entry.id   AF-M0HS45-F1
#
_cell.length_a   1.000
_cell.length_b   1.000
_cell.length_c   1.000
_cell.angle_alpha   90.00
_cell.angle_beta   90.00
_cell.angle_gamma   90.00
#
_symmetry.space_group_name_H-M   'P 1'
#
loop_
_entity.id
_entity.type
_entity.pdbx_description
1 polymer ?
#
loop_
_entity_poly.entity_id
_entity_poly.type
_entity_poly.pdbx_seq_one_letter_code
_entity_poly.pdbx_strand_id
1 'polypeptide(L)' 'MTRYEYRTIELTGKTPGLKKENPEQQLNELGRDGFKLVERIEQQFGGTQRLVLMREVAE' A
#
# COMPACT_ATOMS: atom_id res chain seq x y z
N MET A 1 -5.76 -17.22 -18.00
CA MET A 1 -5.13 -15.88 -18.19
C MET A 1 -4.77 -15.38 -16.81
N THR A 2 -3.57 -14.86 -16.59
CA THR A 2 -3.21 -14.40 -15.23
C THR A 2 -3.95 -13.10 -14.91
N ARG A 3 -4.70 -13.10 -13.80
CA ARG A 3 -5.40 -11.91 -13.30
C ARG A 3 -4.66 -11.36 -12.09
N TYR A 4 -4.69 -10.05 -11.91
CA TYR A 4 -4.04 -9.37 -10.79
C TYR A 4 -5.04 -8.58 -9.98
N GLU A 5 -4.84 -8.56 -8.67
CA GLU A 5 -5.54 -7.67 -7.75
C GLU A 5 -4.56 -6.64 -7.18
N TYR A 6 -5.04 -5.42 -7.00
CA TYR A 6 -4.25 -4.30 -6.50
C TYR A 6 -4.88 -3.70 -5.25
N ARG A 7 -4.03 -3.29 -4.30
CA ARG A 7 -4.41 -2.57 -3.08
C ARG A 7 -3.47 -1.40 -2.85
N THR A 8 -3.96 -0.37 -2.17
CA THR A 8 -3.17 0.81 -1.82
C THR A 8 -3.23 1.10 -0.34
N ILE A 9 -2.09 1.36 0.27
CA ILE A 9 -1.99 1.83 1.67
C ILE A 9 -1.54 3.28 1.63
N GLU A 10 -2.22 4.15 2.38
CA GLU A 10 -1.77 5.53 2.58
C GLU A 10 -1.00 5.62 3.89
N LEU A 11 0.24 6.11 3.84
CA LEU A 11 1.13 6.23 4.99
C LEU A 11 0.90 7.51 5.79
N THR A 12 0.21 8.46 5.18
CA THR A 12 0.04 9.82 5.68
C THR A 12 -1.43 10.21 5.53
N GLY A 13 -1.99 10.87 6.55
CA GLY A 13 -3.36 11.35 6.53
C GLY A 13 -3.54 12.53 5.56
N LYS A 14 -4.80 12.81 5.18
CA LYS A 14 -5.15 14.01 4.40
C LYS A 14 -4.86 15.32 5.15
N THR A 15 -4.74 15.25 6.46
CA THR A 15 -4.37 16.37 7.33
C THR A 15 -2.87 16.33 7.61
N PRO A 16 -2.10 17.38 7.27
CA PRO A 16 -0.70 17.48 7.62
C PRO A 16 -0.50 17.24 9.12
N GLY A 17 0.38 16.31 9.49
CA GLY A 17 0.69 15.96 10.88
C GLY A 17 -0.12 14.80 11.48
N LEU A 18 -1.20 14.32 10.84
CA LEU A 18 -1.83 13.06 11.24
C LEU A 18 -1.18 11.88 10.51
N LYS A 19 -0.42 11.08 11.25
CA LYS A 19 -0.06 9.72 10.81
C LYS A 19 -1.34 8.87 10.81
N LYS A 20 -1.56 8.11 9.74
CA LYS A 20 -2.67 7.13 9.69
C LYS A 20 -2.42 6.03 10.72
N GLU A 21 -3.49 5.45 11.25
CA GLU A 21 -3.38 4.35 12.22
C GLU A 21 -2.73 3.12 11.57
N ASN A 22 -1.49 2.88 11.99
CA ASN A 22 -0.69 1.67 11.81
C ASN A 22 -0.61 1.09 10.38
N PRO A 23 0.11 1.75 9.45
CA PRO A 23 0.36 1.20 8.12
C PRO A 23 1.13 -0.13 8.13
N GLU A 24 1.90 -0.41 9.19
CA GLU A 24 2.62 -1.66 9.35
C GLU A 24 1.67 -2.85 9.53
N GLN A 25 0.61 -2.70 10.31
CA GLN A 25 -0.41 -3.73 10.46
C GLN A 25 -1.07 -4.05 9.11
N GLN A 26 -1.48 -3.03 8.36
CA GLN A 26 -2.09 -3.22 7.03
C GLN A 26 -1.13 -3.90 6.05
N LEU A 27 0.16 -3.55 6.09
CA LEU A 27 1.19 -4.21 5.28
C LEU A 27 1.34 -5.69 5.64
N ASN A 28 1.36 -6.00 6.94
CA ASN A 28 1.48 -7.37 7.42
C ASN A 28 0.27 -8.22 7.05
N GLU A 29 -0.95 -7.68 7.17
CA GLU A 29 -2.18 -8.35 6.75
C GLU A 29 -2.18 -8.64 5.25
N LEU A 30 -1.89 -7.63 4.43
CA LEU A 30 -1.81 -7.80 2.97
C LEU A 30 -0.69 -8.75 2.54
N GLY A 31 0.45 -8.75 3.24
CA GLY A 31 1.52 -9.70 3.01
C GLY A 31 1.10 -11.15 3.27
N ARG A 32 0.30 -11.40 4.32
CA ARG A 32 -0.29 -12.72 4.60
C ARG A 32 -1.28 -13.14 3.51
N ASP A 33 -2.00 -12.20 2.92
CA ASP A 33 -2.93 -12.41 1.81
C ASP A 33 -2.25 -12.58 0.44
N GLY A 34 -0.92 -12.60 0.41
CA GLY A 34 -0.11 -12.82 -0.80
C GLY A 34 0.18 -11.57 -1.61
N PHE A 35 -0.18 -10.38 -1.13
CA PHE A 35 0.16 -9.13 -1.78
C PHE A 35 1.64 -8.79 -1.60
N LYS A 36 2.25 -8.28 -2.67
CA LYS A 36 3.63 -7.82 -2.73
C LYS A 36 3.66 -6.33 -3.06
N LEU A 37 4.54 -5.58 -2.41
CA LEU A 37 4.77 -4.17 -2.74
C LEU A 37 5.35 -4.07 -4.15
N VAL A 38 4.74 -3.24 -5.01
CA VAL A 38 5.17 -3.03 -6.39
C VAL A 38 5.55 -1.59 -6.69
N GLU A 39 4.99 -0.61 -5.96
CA GLU A 39 5.29 0.81 -6.20
C GLU A 39 5.21 1.65 -4.91
N ARG A 40 6.05 2.68 -4.84
CA ARG A 40 6.05 3.69 -3.77
C ARG A 40 5.82 5.07 -4.38
N ILE A 41 4.68 5.66 -4.08
CA ILE A 41 4.33 6.99 -4.58
C ILE A 41 4.72 8.04 -3.53
N GLU A 42 5.68 8.87 -3.91
CA GLU A 42 6.19 10.00 -3.12
C GLU A 42 5.55 11.31 -3.59
N GLN A 43 5.22 12.19 -2.65
CA GLN A 43 4.86 13.57 -2.99
C GLN A 43 6.12 14.44 -3.11
N GLN A 44 6.08 15.41 -4.02
CA GLN A 44 7.17 16.34 -4.34
C GLN A 44 7.75 17.10 -3.11
N PHE A 45 7.02 17.16 -1.99
CA PHE A 45 7.42 17.89 -0.79
C PHE A 45 7.76 16.98 0.42
N GLY A 46 8.22 15.75 0.16
CA GLY A 46 9.10 15.05 1.12
C GLY A 46 8.45 13.94 1.95
N GLY A 47 7.64 13.08 1.33
CA GLY A 47 7.24 11.83 1.98
C GLY A 47 6.55 10.83 1.06
N THR A 48 6.82 9.55 1.28
CA THR A 48 6.03 8.46 0.70
C THR A 48 4.62 8.52 1.29
N GLN A 49 3.64 8.83 0.45
CA GLN A 49 2.25 8.97 0.88
C GLN A 49 1.47 7.70 0.64
N ARG A 50 1.84 6.93 -0.39
CA ARG A 50 1.06 5.78 -0.83
C ARG A 50 1.94 4.64 -1.29
N LEU A 51 1.57 3.43 -0.86
CA LEU A 51 2.15 2.18 -1.31
C LEU A 51 1.14 1.47 -2.20
N VAL A 52 1.60 0.89 -3.31
CA VAL A 52 0.78 0.05 -4.18
C VAL A 52 1.26 -1.40 -4.03
N LEU A 53 0.33 -2.29 -3.74
CA LEU A 53 0.57 -3.71 -3.62
C LEU A 53 -0.23 -4.48 -4.66
N MET A 54 0.33 -5.60 -5.11
CA MET A 54 -0.25 -6.48 -6.13
C MET A 54 -0.21 -7.93 -5.65
N ARG A 55 -1.24 -8.72 -5.94
CA ARG A 55 -1.15 -10.18 -5.95
C ARG A 55 -1.65 -10.76 -7.26
N GLU A 56 -1.09 -11.90 -7.63
CA GLU A 56 -1.59 -12.74 -8.71
C GLU A 56 -2.78 -13.56 -8.20
N VAL A 57 -3.85 -13.64 -8.99
CA VAL A 57 -4.99 -14.54 -8.75
C VAL A 57 -5.16 -15.44 -9.97
N ALA A 58 -4.99 -16.74 -9.75
CA ALA A 58 -5.35 -17.75 -10.73
C ALA A 58 -6.87 -17.98 -10.64
N GLU A 59 -7.54 -18.08 -11.79
CA GLU A 59 -8.95 -18.50 -11.86
C GLU A 59 -9.13 -19.97 -11.48
#